data_AF-A0A927HXZ9-F1
#
_entry.id   AF-A0A927HXZ9-F1
#
_cell.length_a   1.000
_cell.length_b   1.000
_cell.length_c   1.000
_cell.angle_alpha   90.00
_cell.angle_beta   90.00
_cell.angle_gamma   90.00
#
_symmetry.space_group_name_H-M   'P 1'
#
loop_
_entity.id
_entity.type
_entity.pdbx_description
1 polymer ?
#
loop_
_entity_poly.entity_id
_entity_poly.type
_entity_poly.pdbx_seq_one_letter_code
_entity_poly.pdbx_strand_id
1 'polypeptide(L)'
;MSIAFKVYVHCPNCQKDYGSFLEPPEADDAPQDIDELLESNFLRDQKFLCQECESPIGIVTGVKELRNEQLVSVRRLEPCS
;
A
#
# COMPACT_ATOMS: atom_id res chain seq x y z
N MET A 1 -17.18 1.56 9.78
CA MET A 1 -15.88 1.90 10.44
C MET A 1 -14.92 2.16 9.29
N SER A 2 -14.29 3.33 9.22
CA SER A 2 -13.37 3.61 8.12
C SER A 2 -11.98 3.02 8.40
N ILE A 3 -11.53 2.16 7.50
CA ILE A 3 -10.17 1.64 7.43
C ILE A 3 -9.48 2.30 6.24
N ALA A 4 -8.25 2.76 6.44
CA ALA A 4 -7.40 3.32 5.41
C ALA A 4 -6.00 2.71 5.53
N PHE A 5 -5.36 2.41 4.42
CA PHE A 5 -4.02 1.88 4.35
C PHE A 5 -3.11 2.87 3.64
N LYS A 6 -2.01 3.27 4.28
CA LYS A 6 -0.98 4.09 3.65
C LYS A 6 0.18 3.21 3.23
N VAL A 7 0.31 3.01 1.93
CA VAL A 7 1.39 2.25 1.31
C VAL A 7 2.54 3.16 0.92
N TYR A 8 3.75 2.72 1.20
CA TYR A 8 4.99 3.39 0.84
C TYR A 8 5.63 2.61 -0.29
N VAL A 9 5.85 3.30 -1.40
CA VAL A 9 6.46 2.72 -2.58
C VAL A 9 7.74 3.46 -2.90
N HIS A 10 8.78 2.70 -3.14
CA HIS A 10 10.07 3.20 -3.55
C HIS A 10 10.29 2.83 -5.02
N CYS A 11 10.54 3.83 -5.86
CA CYS A 11 10.90 3.57 -7.26
C CYS A 11 12.41 3.39 -7.35
N PRO A 12 12.94 2.20 -7.73
CA PRO A 12 14.39 2.01 -7.86
C PRO A 12 15.00 2.77 -9.04
N ASN A 13 14.19 3.20 -10.02
CA ASN A 13 14.66 3.97 -11.18
C ASN A 13 14.91 5.45 -10.82
N CYS A 14 13.91 6.10 -10.25
CA CYS A 14 13.97 7.50 -9.83
C CYS A 14 14.53 7.68 -8.40
N GLN A 15 14.71 6.59 -7.64
CA GLN A 15 15.03 6.54 -6.19
C GLN A 15 14.11 7.40 -5.31
N LYS A 16 12.93 7.75 -5.81
CA LYS A 16 11.93 8.51 -5.06
C LYS A 16 10.99 7.58 -4.33
N ASP A 17 10.78 7.87 -3.06
CA ASP A 17 9.68 7.35 -2.29
C ASP A 17 8.42 8.19 -2.51
N TYR A 18 7.28 7.52 -2.64
CA TYR A 18 5.98 8.16 -2.61
C TYR A 18 5.01 7.30 -1.79
N GLY A 19 4.12 7.99 -1.08
CA GLY A 19 3.07 7.35 -0.29
C GLY A 19 1.76 7.38 -1.04
N SER A 20 1.14 6.22 -1.22
CA SER A 20 -0.24 6.13 -1.71
C SER A 20 -1.18 5.81 -0.56
N PHE A 21 -2.36 6.42 -0.55
CA PHE A 21 -3.42 6.09 0.39
C PHE A 21 -4.44 5.22 -0.32
N LEU A 22 -4.76 4.10 0.32
CA LEU A 22 -5.72 3.11 -0.13
C LEU A 22 -6.84 3.08 0.88
N GLU A 23 -8.01 3.53 0.48
CA GLU A 23 -9.22 3.43 1.28
C GLU A 23 -10.08 2.33 0.66
N PRO A 24 -10.03 1.10 1.20
CA PRO A 24 -10.90 0.06 0.72
C PRO A 24 -12.37 0.43 0.98
N PRO A 25 -13.28 0.09 0.06
CA PRO A 25 -14.70 0.33 0.26
C PRO A 25 -15.21 -0.43 1.49
N GLU A 26 -16.29 0.04 2.13
CA GLU A 26 -17.01 -0.71 3.18
C GLU A 26 -17.79 -1.89 2.56
N ALA A 27 -17.08 -2.84 1.95
CA ALA A 27 -17.59 -4.09 1.44
C ALA A 27 -17.18 -5.25 2.37
N ASP A 28 -17.96 -6.33 2.38
CA ASP A 28 -17.66 -7.51 3.20
C ASP A 28 -16.35 -8.21 2.78
N ASP A 29 -15.96 -8.04 1.52
CA ASP A 29 -14.71 -8.57 0.92
C ASP A 29 -13.53 -7.57 1.03
N ALA A 30 -13.72 -6.47 1.76
CA ALA A 30 -12.69 -5.44 1.89
C ALA A 30 -11.64 -5.86 2.91
N PRO A 31 -10.34 -5.65 2.63
CA PRO A 31 -9.28 -6.02 3.56
C PRO A 31 -9.42 -5.25 4.87
N GLN A 32 -9.52 -5.98 5.97
CA GLN A 32 -9.67 -5.35 7.30
C GLN A 32 -8.33 -5.04 7.97
N ASP A 33 -7.26 -5.72 7.53
CA ASP A 33 -5.94 -5.65 8.13
C ASP A 33 -4.83 -5.68 7.05
N ILE A 34 -3.60 -5.33 7.43
CA ILE A 34 -2.46 -5.32 6.49
C ILE A 34 -2.24 -6.69 5.85
N ASP A 35 -2.32 -7.80 6.60
CA ASP A 35 -2.17 -9.16 6.05
C ASP A 35 -3.17 -9.40 4.92
N GLU A 36 -4.44 -9.11 5.16
CA GLU A 36 -5.48 -9.25 4.14
C GLU A 36 -5.24 -8.32 2.96
N LEU A 37 -4.77 -7.08 3.17
CA LEU A 37 -4.42 -6.17 2.07
C LEU A 37 -3.30 -6.76 1.18
N LEU A 38 -2.29 -7.38 1.80
CA LEU A 38 -1.16 -7.99 1.11
C LEU A 38 -1.54 -9.26 0.35
N GLU A 39 -2.42 -10.08 0.92
CA GLU A 39 -2.96 -11.29 0.29
C GLU A 39 -4.05 -10.97 -0.74
N SER A 40 -4.76 -9.86 -0.56
CA SER A 40 -5.80 -9.39 -1.46
C SER A 40 -5.22 -8.95 -2.80
N ASN A 41 -5.99 -9.21 -3.85
CA ASN A 41 -5.71 -8.64 -5.16
C ASN A 41 -5.76 -7.10 -5.17
N PHE A 42 -6.29 -6.45 -4.12
CA PHE A 42 -6.37 -4.99 -4.04
C PHE A 42 -5.00 -4.30 -4.13
N LEU A 43 -4.00 -4.77 -3.37
CA LEU A 43 -2.65 -4.22 -3.48
C LEU A 43 -1.99 -4.59 -4.81
N ARG A 44 -2.27 -5.81 -5.31
CA ARG A 44 -1.68 -6.36 -6.53
C ARG A 44 -2.23 -5.72 -7.81
N ASP A 45 -3.49 -5.32 -7.78
CA ASP A 45 -4.20 -4.62 -8.86
C ASP A 45 -3.82 -3.14 -8.89
N GLN A 46 -3.44 -2.57 -7.74
CA GLN A 46 -2.92 -1.21 -7.68
C GLN A 46 -1.60 -1.07 -8.43
N LYS A 47 -1.68 -0.42 -9.59
CA LYS A 47 -0.52 -0.07 -10.38
C LYS A 47 0.19 1.10 -9.73
N PHE A 48 1.18 0.79 -8.89
CA PHE A 48 2.11 1.77 -8.35
C PHE A 48 3.05 2.26 -9.47
N LEU A 49 2.53 3.20 -10.26
CA LEU A 49 3.28 3.87 -11.32
C LEU A 49 4.02 5.05 -10.70
N CYS A 50 5.33 5.08 -10.87
CA CYS A 50 6.08 6.28 -10.57
C CYS A 50 5.65 7.40 -11.54
N GLN A 51 5.17 8.52 -11.02
CA GLN A 51 4.70 9.64 -11.84
C GLN A 51 5.79 10.24 -12.76
N GLU A 52 7.07 10.10 -12.39
CA GLU A 52 8.19 10.61 -13.20
C GLU A 52 8.75 9.57 -14.18
N CYS A 53 8.83 8.33 -13.72
CA CYS A 53 9.44 7.24 -14.48
C CYS A 53 8.41 6.46 -15.33
N GLU A 54 7.11 6.68 -15.13
CA GLU A 54 5.96 5.93 -15.68
C GLU A 54 6.08 4.40 -15.56
N SER A 55 6.95 3.96 -14.67
CA SER A 55 7.37 2.57 -14.59
C SER A 55 6.60 1.85 -13.47
N PRO A 56 6.06 0.64 -13.72
CA PRO A 56 5.31 -0.14 -12.72
C PRO A 56 6.20 -0.87 -11.70
N ILE A 57 7.52 -0.66 -11.75
CA ILE A 57 8.54 -1.26 -10.85
C ILE A 57 8.59 -0.59 -9.47
N GLY A 58 7.48 -0.02 -9.00
CA GLY A 58 7.39 0.50 -7.64
C GLY A 58 7.51 -0.64 -6.64
N ILE A 59 8.59 -0.66 -5.85
CA ILE A 59 8.76 -1.64 -4.78
C ILE A 59 8.06 -1.11 -3.55
N VAL A 60 7.02 -1.80 -3.09
CA VAL A 60 6.37 -1.43 -1.83
C VAL A 60 7.33 -1.74 -0.68
N THR A 61 7.76 -0.70 0.05
CA THR A 61 8.70 -0.81 1.18
C THR A 61 8.00 -0.84 2.54
N GLY A 62 6.71 -0.48 2.57
CA GLY A 62 5.91 -0.61 3.77
C GLY A 62 4.45 -0.25 3.58
N VAL A 63 3.65 -0.65 4.56
CA VAL A 63 2.22 -0.43 4.67
C VAL A 63 1.93 0.06 6.09
N LYS A 64 1.07 1.05 6.23
CA LYS A 64 0.51 1.48 7.50
C LYS A 64 -0.98 1.32 7.45
N GLU A 65 -1.55 0.77 8.49
CA GLU A 65 -3.00 0.68 8.67
C GLU A 65 -3.45 1.80 9.59
N LEU A 66 -4.47 2.52 9.14
CA LEU A 66 -5.16 3.56 9.87
C LEU A 66 -6.61 3.14 10.04
N ARG A 67 -7.08 3.02 11.28
CA ARG A 67 -8.51 2.84 11.59
C ARG A 67 -9.03 4.12 12.22
N ASN A 68 -10.10 4.69 11.66
CA ASN A 68 -10.66 5.97 12.12
C ASN A 68 -9.57 7.04 12.28
N GLU A 69 -8.71 7.19 11.27
CA GLU A 69 -7.58 8.15 11.26
C GLU A 69 -6.47 7.89 12.29
N GLN A 70 -6.59 6.85 13.12
CA GLN A 70 -5.55 6.44 14.06
C GLN A 70 -4.69 5.33 13.46
N LEU A 71 -3.37 5.51 13.52
CA LEU A 71 -2.41 4.48 13.14
C LEU A 71 -2.56 3.27 14.06
N VAL A 72 -3.02 2.14 13.51
CA VAL A 72 -3.21 0.89 14.24
C VAL A 72 -2.01 -0.02 14.07
N SER A 73 -1.54 -0.17 12.84
CA SER A 73 -0.48 -1.13 12.51
C SER A 73 0.48 -0.57 11.48
N VAL A 74 1.73 -1.02 11.54
CA VAL A 74 2.78 -0.66 10.58
C VAL A 74 3.55 -1.91 10.23
N ARG A 75 3.60 -2.22 8.94
CA ARG A 75 4.37 -3.32 8.41
C ARG A 75 5.37 -2.81 7.39
N ARG A 76 6.65 -3.10 7.60
CA ARG A 76 7.64 -2.90 6.55
C ARG A 76 7.65 -4.15 5.69
N LEU A 77 7.54 -3.94 4.39
CA LEU A 77 7.74 -4.99 3.42
C LEU A 77 9.21 -4.95 3.07
N GLU A 78 9.94 -5.96 3.51
CA GLU A 78 11.27 -6.18 2.97
C GLU A 78 11.09 -6.50 1.48
N PRO A 79 11.90 -5.91 0.58
CA PRO A 79 11.89 -6.36 -0.81
C PRO A 79 12.15 -7.86 -0.79
N CYS A 80 11.21 -8.67 -1.29
CA CYS A 80 11.46 -10.10 -1.49
C CYS A 80 12.76 -10.22 -2.29
N SER A 81 13.78 -10.80 -1.64
CA SER A 81 15.11 -11.04 -2.19
C SER A 81 15.14 -12.22 -3.15
#